data_AF-R7B278-F1
#
_entry.id   AF-R7B278-F1
#
_cell.length_a   1.000
_cell.length_b   1.000
_cell.length_c   1.000
_cell.angle_alpha   90.00
_cell.angle_beta   90.00
_cell.angle_gamma   90.00
#
_symmetry.space_group_name_H-M   'P 1'
#
loop_
_entity.id
_entity.type
_entity.pdbx_description
1 polymer ?
#
loop_
_entity_poly.entity_id
_entity_poly.type
_entity_poly.pdbx_seq_one_letter_code
_entity_poly.pdbx_strand_id
1 'polypeptide(L)'
;MGCQTTMPMTEFDIITTDDTTQMMKAIIPYIDFPLQKNMAIMIRIKELQDTIRCYSSSQCIFLNKASCGSNDMMDALCKYGPPDIASGINTIRQMSQFSDIMKMYNDLEQSSGNVMNDAASQDTNESFNTPKDNIGNMDNMEQNPQMKNIMNMMNDTESLMDDSQRSLYNEYLEQLDDIIAKSEQAED
;
A
#
# COMPACT_ATOMS: atom_id res chain seq x y z
N MET A 1 -1.18 29.02 -19.07
CA MET A 1 -2.08 28.03 -19.67
C MET A 1 -2.10 26.83 -18.74
N GLY A 2 -3.18 26.66 -17.97
CA GLY A 2 -3.29 25.54 -17.02
C GLY A 2 -3.49 24.25 -17.80
N CYS A 3 -2.61 23.28 -17.60
CA CYS A 3 -2.78 21.94 -18.13
C CYS A 3 -4.04 21.35 -17.48
N GLN A 4 -5.15 21.28 -18.21
CA GLN A 4 -6.35 20.59 -17.75
C GLN A 4 -6.03 19.09 -17.77
N THR A 5 -5.84 18.49 -16.60
CA THR A 5 -5.82 17.04 -16.44
C THR A 5 -7.24 16.54 -16.68
N THR A 6 -7.59 16.27 -17.93
CA THR A 6 -8.87 15.64 -18.27
C THR A 6 -8.86 14.23 -17.69
N MET A 7 -9.78 13.95 -16.75
CA MET A 7 -9.94 12.61 -16.19
C MET A 7 -10.20 11.62 -17.33
N PRO A 8 -9.41 10.54 -17.47
CA PRO A 8 -9.63 9.55 -18.51
C PRO A 8 -10.96 8.82 -18.27
N MET A 9 -11.58 8.33 -19.36
CA MET A 9 -12.77 7.50 -19.25
C MET A 9 -12.47 6.22 -18.46
N THR A 10 -13.43 5.80 -17.63
CA THR A 10 -13.32 4.57 -16.86
C THR A 10 -13.54 3.35 -17.76
N GLU A 11 -13.00 2.19 -17.38
CA GLU A 11 -13.30 0.92 -18.10
C GLU A 11 -14.81 0.64 -18.13
N PHE A 12 -15.53 1.04 -17.07
CA PHE A 12 -16.98 0.94 -16.99
C PHE A 12 -17.67 1.76 -18.08
N ASP A 13 -17.29 3.03 -18.25
CA ASP A 13 -17.86 3.90 -19.28
C ASP A 13 -17.54 3.41 -20.70
N ILE A 14 -16.33 2.87 -20.92
CA ILE A 14 -15.90 2.32 -22.22
C ILE A 14 -16.76 1.11 -22.61
N ILE A 15 -17.13 0.26 -21.66
CA ILE A 15 -17.90 -0.95 -21.93
C ILE A 15 -19.40 -0.65 -22.06
N THR A 16 -19.91 0.33 -21.30
CA THR A 16 -21.35 0.62 -21.25
C THR A 16 -21.81 1.66 -22.26
N THR A 17 -20.90 2.50 -22.76
CA THR A 17 -21.24 3.61 -23.67
C THR A 17 -20.54 3.46 -25.01
N ASP A 18 -21.29 3.57 -26.10
CA ASP A 18 -20.75 3.50 -27.46
C ASP A 18 -20.14 4.84 -27.93
N ASP A 19 -19.25 4.78 -28.92
CA ASP A 19 -18.55 5.93 -29.49
C ASP A 19 -19.50 7.01 -30.05
N THR A 20 -20.66 6.61 -30.60
CA THR A 20 -21.60 7.58 -31.16
C THR A 20 -22.27 8.40 -30.07
N THR A 21 -22.48 7.82 -28.88
CA THR A 21 -22.96 8.56 -27.70
C THR A 21 -21.93 9.56 -27.21
N GLN A 22 -20.64 9.21 -27.22
CA GLN A 22 -19.57 10.15 -26.87
C GLN A 22 -19.46 11.30 -27.88
N MET A 23 -19.61 11.01 -29.18
CA MET A 23 -19.70 12.03 -30.23
C MET A 23 -20.89 12.97 -29.99
N MET A 24 -22.06 12.44 -29.64
CA MET A 24 -23.23 13.26 -29.31
C MET A 24 -23.00 14.16 -28.08
N LYS A 25 -22.32 13.67 -27.03
CA LYS A 25 -21.95 14.51 -25.88
C LYS A 25 -21.02 15.66 -26.27
N ALA A 26 -20.08 15.42 -27.18
CA ALA A 26 -19.16 16.45 -27.65
C ALA A 26 -19.87 17.59 -28.40
N ILE A 27 -21.06 17.34 -28.96
CA ILE A 27 -21.86 18.36 -29.65
C ILE A 27 -22.58 19.29 -28.66
N ILE A 28 -22.90 18.83 -27.44
CA ILE A 28 -23.73 19.57 -26.47
C ILE A 28 -23.26 21.01 -26.24
N PRO A 29 -21.96 21.31 -26.03
CA PRO A 29 -21.51 22.69 -25.79
C PRO A 29 -21.78 23.66 -26.95
N TYR A 30 -22.08 23.17 -28.16
CA TYR A 30 -22.21 23.96 -29.39
C TYR A 30 -23.65 24.20 -29.84
N ILE A 31 -24.65 23.68 -29.13
CA ILE A 31 -26.08 23.84 -29.45
C ILE A 31 -26.76 24.81 -28.49
N ASP A 32 -27.96 25.29 -28.81
CA ASP A 32 -28.67 26.25 -27.95
C ASP A 32 -29.10 25.65 -26.62
N PHE A 33 -29.08 26.45 -25.54
CA PHE A 33 -29.33 26.00 -24.17
C PHE A 33 -30.63 25.17 -23.96
N PRO A 34 -31.78 25.51 -24.58
CA PRO A 34 -32.98 24.67 -24.49
C PRO A 34 -32.78 23.27 -25.11
N LEU A 35 -32.04 23.19 -26.21
CA LEU A 35 -31.71 21.93 -26.88
C LEU A 35 -30.64 21.16 -26.11
N GLN A 36 -29.64 21.86 -25.53
CA GLN A 36 -28.62 21.26 -24.65
C GLN A 36 -29.28 20.45 -23.54
N LYS A 37 -30.24 21.06 -22.83
CA LYS A 37 -30.96 20.41 -21.73
C LYS A 37 -31.63 19.11 -22.20
N ASN A 38 -32.40 19.19 -23.28
CA ASN A 38 -33.15 18.03 -23.78
C ASN A 38 -32.21 16.92 -24.26
N MET A 39 -31.17 17.28 -25.01
CA MET A 39 -30.19 16.33 -25.54
C MET A 39 -29.36 15.69 -24.42
N ALA A 40 -28.94 16.47 -23.41
CA ALA A 40 -28.23 15.96 -22.25
C ALA A 40 -29.08 14.95 -21.46
N ILE A 41 -30.36 15.24 -21.25
CA ILE A 41 -31.29 14.31 -20.58
C ILE A 41 -31.44 13.02 -21.40
N MET A 42 -31.67 13.13 -22.72
CA MET A 42 -31.81 11.95 -23.59
C MET A 42 -30.55 11.07 -23.55
N ILE A 43 -29.36 11.67 -23.62
CA ILE A 43 -28.09 10.95 -23.52
C ILE A 43 -27.99 10.22 -22.18
N ARG A 44 -28.32 10.89 -21.05
CA ARG A 44 -28.26 10.25 -19.73
C ARG A 44 -29.24 9.09 -19.59
N ILE A 45 -30.44 9.20 -20.15
CA ILE A 45 -31.41 8.10 -20.18
C ILE A 45 -30.87 6.93 -21.02
N LYS A 46 -30.27 7.21 -22.17
CA LYS A 46 -29.66 6.19 -23.02
C LYS A 46 -28.51 5.46 -22.31
N GLU A 47 -27.58 6.18 -21.70
CA GLU A 47 -26.46 5.59 -20.94
C GLU A 47 -26.96 4.68 -19.81
N LEU A 48 -28.03 5.09 -19.12
CA LEU A 48 -28.66 4.27 -18.10
C LEU A 48 -29.25 2.98 -18.70
N GLN A 49 -29.95 3.09 -19.83
CA GLN A 49 -30.50 1.93 -20.54
C GLN A 49 -29.40 0.96 -21.00
N ASP A 50 -28.29 1.49 -21.53
CA ASP A 50 -27.16 0.68 -21.98
C ASP A 50 -26.47 -0.01 -20.80
N THR A 51 -26.33 0.68 -19.67
CA THR A 51 -25.83 0.09 -18.42
C THR A 51 -26.69 -1.09 -17.98
N ILE A 52 -28.02 -0.92 -17.93
CA ILE A 52 -28.97 -1.98 -17.56
C ILE A 52 -28.86 -3.16 -18.54
N ARG A 53 -28.77 -2.88 -19.85
CA ARG A 53 -28.62 -3.90 -20.88
C ARG A 53 -27.31 -4.66 -20.76
N CYS A 54 -26.21 -3.99 -20.41
CA CYS A 54 -24.90 -4.59 -20.25
C CYS A 54 -24.89 -5.67 -19.16
N TYR A 55 -25.59 -5.45 -18.04
CA TYR A 55 -25.76 -6.44 -16.97
C TYR A 55 -26.80 -7.52 -17.30
N SER A 56 -27.82 -7.19 -18.09
CA SER A 56 -28.86 -8.15 -18.50
C SER A 56 -28.39 -9.15 -19.58
N SER A 57 -27.36 -8.81 -20.35
CA SER A 57 -26.86 -9.59 -21.49
C SER A 57 -25.45 -10.18 -21.28
N SER A 58 -24.95 -10.18 -20.04
CA SER A 58 -23.61 -10.70 -19.68
C SER A 58 -22.43 -9.98 -20.35
N GLN A 59 -22.65 -8.87 -21.07
CA GLN A 59 -21.59 -8.06 -21.68
C GLN A 59 -20.67 -7.43 -20.63
N CYS A 60 -21.23 -7.10 -19.46
CA CYS A 60 -20.48 -6.54 -18.33
C CYS A 60 -19.66 -7.58 -17.54
N ILE A 61 -19.61 -8.86 -17.93
CA ILE A 61 -18.80 -9.87 -17.22
C ILE A 61 -17.32 -9.48 -17.19
N PHE A 62 -16.81 -8.83 -18.25
CA PHE A 62 -15.42 -8.39 -18.33
C PHE A 62 -15.04 -7.31 -17.29
N LEU A 63 -16.01 -6.66 -16.66
CA LEU A 63 -15.79 -5.71 -15.56
C LEU A 63 -15.61 -6.40 -14.22
N ASN A 64 -15.88 -7.70 -14.12
CA ASN A 64 -15.74 -8.44 -12.88
C ASN A 64 -14.26 -8.60 -12.53
N LYS A 65 -13.78 -7.72 -11.65
CA LYS A 65 -12.44 -7.74 -11.06
C LYS A 65 -12.46 -8.23 -9.61
N ALA A 66 -13.46 -9.02 -9.20
CA ALA A 66 -13.56 -9.52 -7.83
C ALA A 66 -12.38 -10.40 -7.39
N SER A 67 -11.61 -10.93 -8.35
CA SER A 67 -10.37 -11.67 -8.11
C SER A 67 -9.09 -10.83 -8.19
N CYS A 68 -9.18 -9.52 -8.52
CA CYS A 68 -8.01 -8.65 -8.55
C CYS A 68 -7.54 -8.31 -7.13
N GLY A 69 -6.23 -8.03 -7.00
CA GLY A 69 -5.63 -7.75 -5.70
C GLY A 69 -6.07 -6.41 -5.12
N SER A 70 -5.96 -6.26 -3.79
CA SER A 70 -6.24 -4.99 -3.11
C SER A 70 -5.42 -3.82 -3.69
N ASN A 71 -4.19 -4.08 -4.15
CA ASN A 71 -3.35 -3.07 -4.80
C ASN A 71 -3.91 -2.58 -6.14
N ASP A 72 -4.51 -3.45 -6.96
CA ASP A 72 -5.11 -3.08 -8.25
C ASP A 72 -6.29 -2.12 -8.05
N MET A 73 -7.09 -2.36 -7.02
CA MET A 73 -8.17 -1.47 -6.61
C MET A 73 -7.61 -0.12 -6.14
N MET A 74 -6.58 -0.11 -5.29
CA MET A 74 -5.97 1.12 -4.80
C MET A 74 -5.35 1.96 -5.93
N ASP A 75 -4.73 1.31 -6.92
CA ASP A 75 -4.20 2.00 -8.11
C ASP A 75 -5.30 2.62 -8.97
N ALA A 76 -6.42 1.91 -9.16
CA ALA A 76 -7.58 2.46 -9.85
C ALA A 76 -8.16 3.67 -9.09
N LEU A 77 -8.25 3.59 -7.77
CA LEU A 77 -8.72 4.70 -6.93
C LEU A 77 -7.78 5.91 -7.00
N CYS A 78 -6.46 5.70 -6.98
CA CYS A 78 -5.48 6.78 -7.17
C CYS A 78 -5.58 7.43 -8.56
N LYS A 79 -5.92 6.66 -9.60
CA LYS A 79 -6.03 7.15 -10.99
C LYS A 79 -7.24 8.07 -11.20
N TYR A 80 -8.40 7.75 -10.63
CA TYR A 80 -9.64 8.50 -10.84
C TYR A 80 -10.03 9.38 -9.64
N GLY A 81 -9.33 9.26 -8.51
CA GLY A 81 -9.60 10.01 -7.29
C GLY A 81 -9.01 11.43 -7.28
N PRO A 82 -9.56 12.35 -6.47
CA PRO A 82 -8.92 13.62 -6.15
C PRO A 82 -7.55 13.42 -5.48
N PRO A 83 -6.64 14.42 -5.57
CA PRO A 83 -5.28 14.32 -5.00
C PRO A 83 -5.25 13.97 -3.51
N ASP A 84 -6.18 14.51 -2.72
CA ASP A 84 -6.24 14.26 -1.28
C ASP A 84 -6.57 12.80 -0.96
N ILE A 85 -7.47 12.19 -1.75
CA ILE A 85 -7.83 10.77 -1.61
C ILE A 85 -6.66 9.88 -2.05
N ALA A 86 -5.96 10.24 -3.14
CA ALA A 86 -4.78 9.50 -3.59
C ALA A 86 -3.64 9.54 -2.56
N SER A 87 -3.43 10.68 -1.90
CA SER A 87 -2.49 10.82 -0.78
C SER A 87 -2.86 9.89 0.37
N GLY A 88 -4.13 9.90 0.79
CA GLY A 88 -4.63 9.00 1.85
C GLY A 88 -4.45 7.52 1.51
N ILE A 89 -4.73 7.12 0.27
CA ILE A 89 -4.50 5.74 -0.21
C ILE A 89 -3.02 5.37 -0.13
N ASN A 90 -2.12 6.27 -0.52
CA ASN A 90 -0.68 6.03 -0.41
C ASN A 90 -0.22 5.92 1.05
N THR A 91 -0.80 6.68 1.98
CA THR A 91 -0.52 6.55 3.40
C THR A 91 -0.99 5.19 3.93
N ILE A 92 -2.21 4.76 3.57
CA ILE A 92 -2.73 3.44 3.95
C ILE A 92 -1.83 2.33 3.39
N ARG A 93 -1.34 2.48 2.16
CA ARG A 93 -0.41 1.52 1.53
C ARG A 93 0.90 1.44 2.29
N GLN A 94 1.48 2.58 2.66
CA GLN A 94 2.70 2.64 3.47
C GLN A 94 2.50 2.00 4.84
N MET A 95 1.36 2.27 5.50
CA MET A 95 1.02 1.68 6.78
C MET A 95 0.83 0.15 6.71
N SER A 96 0.22 -0.35 5.63
CA SER A 96 0.09 -1.81 5.41
C SER A 96 1.45 -2.47 5.23
N GLN A 97 2.34 -1.88 4.44
CA GLN A 97 3.70 -2.38 4.25
C GLN A 97 4.48 -2.41 5.58
N PHE A 98 4.35 -1.35 6.37
CA PHE A 98 4.94 -1.30 7.71
C PHE A 98 4.36 -2.36 8.64
N SER A 99 3.03 -2.55 8.64
CA SER A 99 2.36 -3.56 9.46
C SER A 99 2.83 -4.98 9.12
N ASP A 100 3.02 -5.30 7.83
CA ASP A 100 3.51 -6.60 7.40
C ASP A 100 4.97 -6.84 7.82
N ILE A 101 5.80 -5.80 7.80
CA ILE A 101 7.19 -5.84 8.30
C ILE A 101 7.21 -6.04 9.82
N MET A 102 6.37 -5.33 10.58
CA MET A 102 6.28 -5.49 12.03
C MET A 102 5.79 -6.89 12.42
N LYS A 103 4.86 -7.47 11.66
CA LYS A 103 4.48 -8.88 11.82
C LYS A 103 5.66 -9.81 11.57
N MET A 104 6.40 -9.59 10.48
CA MET A 104 7.60 -10.39 10.17
C MET A 104 8.68 -10.29 11.25
N TYR A 105 8.89 -9.09 11.81
CA TYR A 105 9.82 -8.87 12.90
C TYR A 105 9.36 -9.59 14.18
N ASN A 106 8.10 -9.44 14.57
CA ASN A 106 7.52 -10.14 15.73
C ASN A 106 7.56 -11.66 15.56
N ASP A 107 7.26 -12.18 14.37
CA ASP A 107 7.31 -13.61 14.07
C ASP A 107 8.76 -14.14 14.11
N LEU A 108 9.74 -13.34 13.65
CA LEU A 108 11.16 -13.68 13.72
C LEU A 108 11.71 -13.62 15.16
N GLU A 109 11.32 -12.64 15.95
CA GLU A 109 11.66 -12.52 17.38
C GLU A 109 11.11 -13.71 18.17
N GLN A 110 9.85 -14.08 17.92
CA GLN A 110 9.20 -15.21 18.55
C GLN A 110 9.77 -16.57 18.08
N SER A 111 10.27 -16.66 16.84
CA SER A 111 11.01 -17.82 16.33
C SER A 111 12.45 -17.90 16.85
N SER A 112 13.11 -16.77 17.13
CA SER A 112 14.49 -16.72 17.65
C SER A 112 14.57 -17.03 19.15
N GLY A 113 13.47 -16.85 19.89
CA GLY A 113 13.35 -17.19 21.31
C GLY A 113 13.31 -18.69 21.62
N ASN A 114 13.24 -19.58 20.61
CA ASN A 114 13.10 -21.03 20.78
C ASN A 114 14.32 -21.87 20.34
N VAL A 115 15.47 -21.26 20.04
CA VAL A 115 16.65 -22.03 19.54
C VAL A 115 17.62 -22.46 20.65
N MET A 116 17.39 -22.10 21.91
CA MET A 116 18.30 -22.47 23.02
C MET A 116 17.59 -23.25 24.12
N ASN A 117 16.88 -24.34 23.79
CA ASN A 117 16.56 -25.35 24.80
C ASN A 117 16.24 -26.76 24.24
N ASP A 118 16.99 -27.23 23.25
CA ASP A 118 17.04 -28.68 22.97
C ASP A 118 18.47 -29.14 22.72
N ALA A 119 19.30 -28.95 23.75
CA ALA A 119 20.64 -29.51 23.85
C ALA A 119 20.67 -30.63 24.90
N ALA A 120 19.84 -31.66 24.71
CA ALA A 120 20.03 -33.00 25.25
C ALA A 120 18.99 -33.92 24.59
N SER A 121 19.26 -34.64 23.50
CA SER A 121 19.90 -35.96 23.56
C SER A 121 19.91 -36.61 22.18
N GLN A 122 20.94 -37.41 21.89
CA GLN A 122 20.96 -38.53 20.92
C GLN A 122 21.03 -38.25 19.41
N ASP A 123 22.28 -38.15 18.95
CA ASP A 123 22.90 -39.08 17.98
C ASP A 123 21.97 -40.00 17.17
N THR A 124 21.78 -39.71 15.88
CA THR A 124 21.94 -40.70 14.79
C THR A 124 22.11 -39.99 13.44
N ASN A 125 23.07 -40.48 12.67
CA ASN A 125 23.46 -40.02 11.33
C ASN A 125 22.29 -39.89 10.34
N GLU A 126 22.05 -38.68 9.81
CA GLU A 126 21.67 -38.50 8.40
C GLU A 126 22.29 -37.23 7.83
N SER A 127 22.76 -37.36 6.59
CA SER A 127 23.50 -36.39 5.79
C SER A 127 22.71 -35.08 5.59
N PHE A 128 23.01 -34.05 6.38
CA PHE A 128 22.56 -32.69 6.10
C PHE A 128 23.72 -31.89 5.50
N ASN A 129 23.64 -31.60 4.19
CA ASN A 129 24.41 -30.53 3.58
C ASN A 129 24.01 -29.23 4.29
N THR A 130 24.85 -28.76 5.21
CA THR A 130 24.80 -27.37 5.65
C THR A 130 25.45 -26.54 4.55
N PRO A 131 24.75 -25.56 3.95
CA PRO A 131 25.42 -24.49 3.24
C PRO A 131 26.28 -23.73 4.27
N LYS A 132 27.52 -24.19 4.45
CA LYS A 132 28.62 -23.29 4.77
C LYS A 132 28.69 -22.30 3.62
N ASP A 133 28.31 -21.07 3.91
CA ASP A 133 28.44 -19.84 3.12
C ASP A 133 27.11 -19.10 3.00
N ASN A 134 26.61 -18.64 4.15
CA ASN A 134 25.92 -17.36 4.17
C ASN A 134 26.09 -16.68 5.53
N ILE A 135 27.35 -16.48 5.94
CA ILE A 135 27.69 -15.27 6.71
C ILE A 135 27.66 -14.13 5.68
N GLY A 136 26.44 -13.81 5.23
CA GLY A 136 26.17 -12.76 4.27
C GLY A 136 26.20 -11.43 5.00
N ASN A 137 27.40 -10.88 5.12
CA ASN A 137 27.69 -9.44 5.13
C ASN A 137 26.58 -8.54 5.72
N MET A 138 26.67 -8.24 7.01
CA MET A 138 25.79 -7.25 7.69
C MET A 138 25.88 -5.85 7.03
N ASP A 139 26.95 -5.59 6.27
CA ASP A 139 27.18 -4.35 5.50
C ASP A 139 26.29 -4.19 4.24
N ASN A 140 25.59 -5.25 3.80
CA ASN A 140 24.69 -5.16 2.63
C ASN A 140 23.23 -4.83 3.01
N MET A 141 22.90 -4.78 4.30
CA MET A 141 21.54 -4.48 4.75
C MET A 141 21.20 -2.98 4.60
N GLU A 142 22.22 -2.11 4.69
CA GLU A 142 22.12 -0.65 4.56
C GLU A 142 21.99 -0.17 3.09
N GLN A 143 22.39 -1.03 2.14
CA GLN A 143 22.34 -0.71 0.70
C GLN A 143 21.04 -1.13 0.02
N ASN A 144 20.13 -1.84 0.71
CA ASN A 144 18.81 -2.11 0.16
C ASN A 144 17.98 -0.82 0.25
N PRO A 145 17.61 -0.18 -0.89
CA PRO A 145 16.85 1.08 -0.87
C PRO A 145 15.50 0.95 -0.16
N GLN A 146 14.93 -0.26 -0.09
CA GLN A 146 13.74 -0.52 0.71
C GLN A 146 14.05 -0.47 2.21
N MET A 147 15.13 -1.11 2.67
CA MET A 147 15.57 -1.09 4.08
C MET A 147 15.97 0.32 4.52
N LYS A 148 16.60 1.10 3.67
CA LYS A 148 17.01 2.48 3.96
C LYS A 148 15.81 3.44 4.08
N ASN A 149 14.82 3.30 3.20
CA ASN A 149 13.56 4.04 3.34
C ASN A 149 12.79 3.61 4.60
N ILE A 150 12.82 2.32 4.95
CA ILE A 150 12.24 1.80 6.20
C ILE A 150 12.97 2.36 7.41
N MET A 151 14.31 2.37 7.44
CA MET A 151 15.12 2.89 8.55
C MET A 151 14.91 4.41 8.73
N ASN A 152 14.81 5.16 7.64
CA ASN A 152 14.43 6.57 7.68
C ASN A 152 13.01 6.77 8.25
N MET A 153 12.03 5.95 7.85
CA MET A 153 10.67 6.00 8.42
C MET A 153 10.61 5.53 9.88
N MET A 154 11.47 4.59 10.29
CA MET A 154 11.60 4.10 11.66
C MET A 154 12.20 5.19 12.57
N ASN A 155 13.13 5.98 12.06
CA ASN A 155 13.60 7.19 12.74
C ASN A 155 12.50 8.26 12.82
N ASP A 156 11.61 8.34 11.82
CA ASP A 156 10.43 9.21 11.86
C ASP A 156 9.29 8.67 12.75
N THR A 157 9.36 7.42 13.26
CA THR A 157 8.35 6.89 14.22
C THR A 157 8.38 7.58 15.57
N GLU A 158 9.45 8.32 15.86
CA GLU A 158 9.48 9.25 16.98
C GLU A 158 8.28 10.22 16.89
N SER A 159 7.91 10.68 15.68
CA SER A 159 6.75 11.55 15.43
C SER A 159 5.40 10.84 15.50
N LEU A 160 5.36 9.50 15.56
CA LEU A 160 4.15 8.68 15.57
C LEU A 160 3.84 8.08 16.94
N MET A 161 4.79 8.13 17.88
CA MET A 161 4.58 7.75 19.27
C MET A 161 3.81 8.84 19.99
N ASP A 162 2.77 8.45 20.74
CA ASP A 162 2.12 9.37 21.67
C ASP A 162 3.11 9.80 22.78
N ASP A 163 2.90 10.97 23.38
CA ASP A 163 3.82 11.58 24.34
C ASP A 163 4.20 10.63 25.49
N SER A 164 3.23 9.80 25.92
CA SER A 164 3.44 8.77 26.95
C SER A 164 4.44 7.68 26.52
N GLN A 165 4.34 7.22 25.27
CA GLN A 165 5.22 6.19 24.72
C GLN A 165 6.63 6.74 24.50
N ARG A 166 6.72 8.00 24.04
CA ARG A 166 7.98 8.72 23.88
C ARG A 166 8.71 8.93 25.21
N SER A 167 7.99 9.32 26.25
CA SER A 167 8.57 9.52 27.58
C SER A 167 9.15 8.23 28.15
N LEU A 168 8.44 7.10 28.04
CA LEU A 168 8.90 5.82 28.55
C LEU A 168 10.12 5.30 27.78
N TYR A 169 10.15 5.51 26.47
CA TYR A 169 11.29 5.17 25.61
C TYR A 169 12.53 5.98 25.96
N ASN A 170 12.39 7.29 26.16
CA ASN A 170 13.49 8.16 26.54
C ASN A 170 14.04 7.84 27.94
N GLU A 171 13.16 7.53 28.90
CA GLU A 171 13.56 7.11 30.24
C GLU A 171 14.36 5.79 30.20
N TYR A 172 13.98 4.86 29.32
CA TYR A 172 14.72 3.62 29.13
C TYR A 172 16.13 3.85 28.55
N LEU A 173 16.27 4.76 27.57
CA LEU A 173 17.58 5.12 27.02
C LEU A 173 18.49 5.77 28.07
N GLU A 174 17.94 6.66 28.89
CA GLU A 174 18.69 7.33 29.96
C GLU A 174 19.20 6.30 30.98
N GLN A 175 18.39 5.30 31.34
CA GLN A 175 18.82 4.21 32.23
C GLN A 175 19.94 3.35 31.63
N LEU A 176 19.94 3.12 30.30
CA LEU A 176 21.00 2.39 29.63
C LEU A 176 22.32 3.16 29.66
N ASP A 177 22.29 4.46 29.38
CA ASP A 177 23.47 5.33 29.46
C ASP A 177 24.03 5.36 30.89
N ASP A 178 23.14 5.41 31.89
CA ASP A 178 23.51 5.38 33.30
C ASP A 178 24.15 4.05 33.72
N ILE A 179 23.71 2.93 33.13
CA ILE A 179 24.29 1.59 33.34
C ILE A 179 25.66 1.49 32.66
N ILE A 180 25.78 1.98 31.43
CA ILE A 180 27.04 1.99 30.69
C ILE A 180 28.08 2.84 31.43
N ALA A 181 27.72 4.05 31.85
CA ALA A 181 28.60 4.94 32.62
C ALA A 181 29.01 4.32 33.98
N LYS A 182 28.11 3.58 34.64
CA LYS A 182 28.44 2.85 35.87
C LYS A 182 29.34 1.63 35.62
N SER A 183 29.21 0.98 34.47
CA SER A 183 30.09 -0.12 34.08
C SER A 183 31.50 0.35 33.75
N GLU A 184 31.64 1.53 33.15
CA GLU A 184 32.94 2.15 32.85
C GLU A 184 33.68 2.66 34.10
N GLN A 185 32.95 3.06 35.14
CA GLN A 185 33.55 3.45 36.43
C GLN A 185 33.94 2.27 37.33
N ALA A 186 33.53 1.05 36.99
CA ALA A 186 33.84 -0.16 37.77
C ALA A 186 35.11 -0.90 37.28
N GLU A 187 35.76 -0.41 36.22
CA GLU A 187 37.01 -0.98 35.66
C GLU A 187 38.30 -0.24 36.07
N ASP A 188 38.21 0.83 36.90
CA ASP A 188 39.35 1.48 37.60
C ASP A 188 39.42 1.10 39.09
#